data_AF-A0A2V8DHZ4-F1
#
_entry.id   AF-A0A2V8DHZ4-F1
#
_cell.length_a   1.000
_cell.length_b   1.000
_cell.length_c   1.000
_cell.angle_alpha   90.00
_cell.angle_beta   90.00
_cell.angle_gamma   90.00
#
_symmetry.space_group_name_H-M   'P 1'
#
loop_
_entity.id
_entity.type
_entity.pdbx_description
1 polymer ?
#
loop_
_entity_poly.entity_id
_entity_poly.type
_entity_poly.pdbx_seq_one_letter_code
_entity_poly.pdbx_strand_id
1 'polypeptide(L)' 'MTFYRVRILARRPPKTAAEYIPQRRSLPSVREAAKECQGCELWTTGRQTVFGEGARKAEVMLVGEQPGDAEDLR' A
#
# COMPACT_ATOMS: atom_id res chain seq x y z
N MET A 1 -0.69 -8.58 -49.25
CA MET A 1 -1.46 -8.39 -48.00
C MET A 1 -0.51 -7.94 -46.91
N THR A 2 -0.51 -6.65 -46.61
CA THR A 2 0.33 -6.07 -45.55
C THR A 2 -0.41 -6.21 -44.22
N PHE A 3 0.06 -7.09 -43.35
CA PHE A 3 -0.49 -7.22 -41.99
C PHE A 3 0.09 -6.11 -41.11
N TYR A 4 -0.72 -5.08 -40.81
CA TYR A 4 -0.39 -4.10 -39.77
C TYR A 4 -0.61 -4.77 -38.41
N ARG A 5 0.49 -5.12 -37.73
CA ARG A 5 0.45 -5.66 -36.37
C ARG A 5 0.19 -4.51 -35.40
N VAL A 6 -1.07 -4.27 -35.06
CA VAL A 6 -1.45 -3.37 -33.97
C VAL A 6 -0.89 -3.97 -32.68
N ARG A 7 0.21 -3.41 -32.16
CA ARG A 7 0.68 -3.70 -30.81
C ARG A 7 -0.35 -3.10 -29.85
N ILE A 8 -1.26 -3.92 -29.35
CA ILE A 8 -2.00 -3.60 -28.12
C ILE A 8 -0.92 -3.44 -27.03
N LEU A 9 -0.54 -2.21 -26.73
CA LEU A 9 0.32 -1.90 -25.59
C LEU A 9 -0.50 -2.29 -24.36
N ALA A 10 -0.19 -3.45 -23.77
CA ALA A 10 -0.76 -3.82 -22.48
C ALA A 10 -0.56 -2.63 -21.53
N ARG A 11 -1.67 -2.08 -21.01
CA ARG A 11 -1.60 -0.98 -20.03
C ARG A 11 -0.71 -1.45 -18.88
N ARG A 12 0.30 -0.64 -18.51
CA ARG A 12 1.07 -0.90 -17.28
C ARG A 12 0.08 -1.00 -16.12
N PRO A 13 0.19 -2.01 -15.24
CA PRO A 13 -0.65 -2.09 -14.07
C PRO A 13 -0.47 -0.80 -13.25
N PRO A 14 -1.53 -0.27 -12.62
CA PRO A 14 -1.39 0.86 -11.72
C PRO A 14 -0.37 0.51 -10.61
N LYS A 15 0.36 1.51 -10.13
CA LYS A 15 1.17 1.32 -8.91
C LYS A 15 0.21 0.90 -7.79
N THR A 16 0.61 -0.10 -7.02
CA THR A 16 -0.16 -0.58 -5.86
C THR A 16 0.80 -0.94 -4.74
N ALA A 17 0.26 -1.15 -3.53
CA ALA A 17 1.05 -1.64 -2.41
C ALA A 17 1.56 -3.09 -2.58
N ALA A 18 1.07 -3.85 -3.57
CA ALA A 18 1.37 -5.29 -3.71
C ALA A 18 2.88 -5.59 -3.81
N GLU A 19 3.65 -4.72 -4.47
CA GLU A 19 5.10 -4.85 -4.62
C GLU A 19 5.87 -4.67 -3.29
N TYR A 20 5.24 -3.99 -2.32
CA TYR A 20 5.84 -3.71 -1.01
C TYR A 20 5.50 -4.78 0.03
N ILE A 21 4.51 -5.66 -0.23
CA ILE A 21 4.13 -6.69 0.75
C ILE A 21 5.19 -7.80 0.78
N PRO A 22 5.86 -8.05 1.93
CA PRO A 22 6.89 -9.07 2.02
C PRO A 22 6.31 -10.47 1.81
N GLN A 23 7.10 -11.37 1.23
CA GLN A 23 6.68 -12.76 1.00
C GLN A 23 6.33 -13.47 2.32
N ARG A 24 7.13 -13.27 3.37
CA ARG A 24 6.82 -13.73 4.73
C ARG A 24 6.05 -12.64 5.48
N ARG A 25 4.76 -12.88 5.68
CA ARG A 25 3.81 -11.91 6.26
C ARG A 25 3.67 -12.15 7.75
N SER A 26 4.08 -11.16 8.54
CA SER A 26 3.79 -11.02 9.96
C SER A 26 3.39 -9.56 10.21
N LEU A 27 2.70 -9.27 11.32
CA LEU A 27 2.35 -7.88 11.65
C LEU A 27 3.59 -6.98 11.71
N PRO A 28 4.72 -7.39 12.33
CA PRO A 28 5.95 -6.60 12.25
C PRO A 28 6.48 -6.44 10.84
N SER A 29 6.52 -7.50 10.01
CA SER A 29 7.11 -7.39 8.67
C SER A 29 6.31 -6.48 7.74
N VAL A 30 4.98 -6.54 7.81
CA VAL A 30 4.12 -5.67 6.99
C VAL A 30 4.11 -4.24 7.54
N ARG A 31 4.22 -4.04 8.86
CA ARG A 31 4.37 -2.70 9.47
C ARG A 31 5.64 -2.01 8.97
N GLU A 32 6.77 -2.70 8.97
CA GLU A 32 8.04 -2.13 8.50
C GLU A 32 7.99 -1.84 7.00
N ALA A 33 7.45 -2.77 6.20
CA ALA A 33 7.33 -2.56 4.76
C ALA A 33 6.39 -1.39 4.39
N ALA A 34 5.34 -1.15 5.18
CA ALA A 34 4.40 -0.08 4.92
C ALA A 34 5.04 1.32 5.00
N LYS A 35 6.04 1.52 5.88
CA LYS A 35 6.77 2.79 6.04
C LYS A 35 7.43 3.27 4.74
N GLU A 36 7.85 2.32 3.90
CA GLU A 36 8.55 2.57 2.64
C GLU A 36 7.64 2.47 1.42
N CYS A 37 6.32 2.34 1.62
CA CYS A 37 5.36 2.12 0.55
C CYS A 37 5.20 3.36 -0.32
N GLN A 38 5.55 3.26 -1.61
CA GLN A 38 5.29 4.27 -2.63
C GLN A 38 4.30 3.77 -3.69
N GLY A 39 3.40 2.86 -3.27
CA GLY A 39 2.40 2.23 -4.12
C GLY A 39 1.30 3.18 -4.62
N CYS A 40 1.21 4.42 -4.12
CA CYS A 40 0.32 5.47 -4.60
C CYS A 40 0.86 6.85 -4.18
N GLU A 41 0.43 7.94 -4.81
CA GLU A 41 1.01 9.28 -4.60
C GLU A 41 0.85 9.86 -3.18
N LEU A 42 0.04 9.26 -2.29
CA LEU A 42 -0.14 9.73 -0.91
C LEU A 42 1.17 9.74 -0.09
N TRP A 43 2.16 8.90 -0.47
CA TRP A 43 3.48 8.93 0.18
C TRP A 43 4.19 10.29 0.04
N THR A 44 3.80 11.09 -0.95
CA THR A 44 4.40 12.41 -1.22
C THR A 44 3.85 13.52 -0.34
N THR A 45 2.63 13.34 0.21
CA THR A 45 1.93 14.37 0.99
C THR A 45 1.76 14.01 2.45
N GLY A 46 1.63 12.73 2.80
CA GLY A 46 1.59 12.28 4.19
C GLY A 46 2.97 12.36 4.84
N ARG A 47 3.03 12.71 6.12
CA ARG A 47 4.28 12.78 6.88
C ARG A 47 4.83 11.39 7.19
N GLN A 48 3.95 10.44 7.52
CA GLN A 48 4.35 9.08 7.84
C GLN A 48 3.26 8.06 7.52
N THR A 49 3.62 6.78 7.60
CA THR A 49 2.63 5.71 7.61
C THR A 49 2.00 5.59 9.00
N VAL A 50 0.67 5.74 9.07
CA VAL A 50 -0.11 5.37 10.26
C VAL A 50 -0.61 3.93 10.12
N PHE A 51 0.11 2.99 10.72
CA PHE A 51 -0.24 1.57 10.67
C PHE A 51 -1.17 1.18 11.83
N GLY A 52 -2.07 0.22 11.60
CA GLY A 52 -3.03 -0.23 12.61
C GLY A 52 -2.38 -0.70 13.93
N GLU A 53 -3.08 -0.49 15.04
CA GLU A 53 -2.66 -0.88 16.39
C GLU A 53 -3.68 -1.84 17.01
N GLY A 54 -3.22 -2.75 17.87
CA GLY A 54 -4.08 -3.66 18.62
C GLY A 54 -3.44 -5.00 18.93
N ALA A 55 -4.19 -5.85 19.64
CA ALA A 55 -3.74 -7.20 19.95
C ALA A 55 -3.69 -8.07 18.69
N ARG A 56 -2.60 -8.82 18.50
CA ARG A 56 -2.44 -9.77 17.38
C ARG A 56 -3.58 -10.81 17.29
N LYS A 57 -4.19 -11.13 18.43
CA LYS A 57 -5.27 -12.11 18.57
C LYS A 57 -6.62 -11.44 18.88
N ALA A 58 -6.80 -10.17 18.54
CA ALA A 58 -8.10 -9.52 18.66
C ALA A 58 -9.15 -10.29 17.85
N GLU A 59 -10.34 -10.46 18.42
CA GLU A 59 -11.46 -11.16 17.74
C GLU A 59 -12.11 -10.28 16.66
N VAL A 60 -11.97 -8.95 16.81
CA VAL A 60 -12.57 -7.95 15.92
C VAL A 60 -11.51 -6.95 15.50
N MET A 61 -11.54 -6.54 14.24
CA MET A 61 -10.76 -5.45 13.67
C MET A 61 -11.70 -4.38 13.13
N LEU A 62 -11.43 -3.12 13.47
CA LEU A 62 -12.14 -1.96 12.94
C LEU A 62 -11.26 -1.31 11.86
N VAL A 63 -11.85 -0.95 10.72
CA VAL A 63 -11.13 -0.34 9.59
C VAL A 63 -11.82 0.99 9.25
N GLY A 64 -11.06 2.09 9.40
CA GLY A 64 -11.49 3.43 8.99
C GLY A 64 -11.16 3.75 7.53
N GLU A 65 -11.20 5.03 7.17
CA GLU A 65 -10.88 5.49 5.82
C GLU A 65 -9.37 5.69 5.61
N GLN A 66 -8.78 6.68 6.30
CA GLN A 66 -7.38 7.11 6.18
C GLN A 66 -6.96 7.86 7.46
N PRO A 67 -5.66 8.04 7.74
CA PRO A 67 -5.22 8.93 8.83
C PRO A 67 -5.56 10.39 8.56
N GLY A 68 -5.91 11.13 9.61
CA GLY A 68 -6.03 12.58 9.60
C GLY A 68 -4.74 13.26 10.10
N ASP A 69 -4.81 14.58 10.27
CA ASP A 69 -3.68 15.41 10.70
C ASP A 69 -3.10 14.97 12.05
N ALA A 70 -3.96 14.74 13.05
CA ALA A 70 -3.52 14.34 14.38
C ALA A 70 -2.84 12.97 14.38
N GLU A 71 -3.35 12.01 13.61
CA GLU A 71 -2.74 10.68 13.49
C GLU A 71 -1.41 10.73 12.73
N ASP A 72 -1.30 11.56 11.70
CA ASP A 72 -0.09 11.70 10.87
C ASP A 72 1.06 12.41 11.61
N LEU A 73 0.75 13.28 12.58
CA LEU A 73 1.75 14.01 13.37
C LEU A 73 2.28 13.28 14.61
N ARG A 74 1.63 12.21 15.05
CA ARG A 74 1.94 11.48 16.29
C ARG A 74 3.18 10.60 16.20
#